data_AF-S0GN37-F1
#
_entry.id   AF-S0GN37-F1
#
_cell.length_a   1.000
_cell.length_b   1.000
_cell.length_c   1.000
_cell.angle_alpha   90.00
_cell.angle_beta   90.00
_cell.angle_gamma   90.00
#
_symmetry.space_group_name_H-M   'P 1'
#
loop_
_entity.id
_entity.type
_entity.pdbx_description
1 polymer ?
#
loop_
_entity_poly.entity_id
_entity_poly.type
_entity_poly.pdbx_seq_one_letter_code
_entity_poly.pdbx_strand_id
1 'polypeptide(L)'
;MTSRKNSDEHYVIDLCDEVLGLKASRQQTFDFLRGDGNPGKKLPVDAYYPQLKLVVEYKERQHTESVAFFNKKTTVSGVCRDEQRRIYDQRRRDVLPKHGIKLIEISYTDFKYDNHKRLIRNRQADMAEIRRILSKTQNENQKVEHKNTDKQTKKDERNNLRSKTPVKDGRHTWVYSAYSKFGCLFILAVVFCTLLISSYLTISVFDFNEGLSLIIMFFSLFVVSFIFHHYTTGVDEKLDKEKYKRKEVSSIYSSTNHNPVCCPQCGSHTIGLSDNGGFVCIDCGVQWYQTY
;
A
#
# COMPACT_ATOMS: atom_id res chain seq x y z
N MET A 1 -29.70 -4.08 27.61
CA MET A 1 -28.25 -4.17 27.31
C MET A 1 -28.05 -3.86 25.84
N THR A 2 -27.61 -2.65 25.51
CA THR A 2 -27.34 -2.25 24.12
C THR A 2 -26.18 -3.11 23.60
N SER A 3 -26.42 -3.87 22.54
CA SER A 3 -25.41 -4.67 21.85
C SER A 3 -24.17 -3.82 21.57
N ARG A 4 -22.97 -4.35 21.84
CA ARG A 4 -21.67 -3.70 21.54
C ARG A 4 -21.58 -3.19 20.09
N LYS A 5 -22.37 -3.78 19.18
CA LYS A 5 -22.52 -3.36 17.77
C LYS A 5 -22.94 -1.89 17.58
N ASN A 6 -23.54 -1.24 18.59
CA ASN A 6 -23.95 0.17 18.51
C ASN A 6 -22.94 1.14 19.14
N SER A 7 -21.77 0.68 19.57
CA SER A 7 -20.74 1.58 20.10
C SER A 7 -20.16 2.49 19.02
N ASP A 8 -19.61 3.61 19.48
CA ASP A 8 -18.94 4.59 18.66
C ASP A 8 -17.64 4.04 18.06
N GLU A 9 -16.93 3.19 18.82
CA GLU A 9 -15.82 2.37 18.33
C GLU A 9 -16.21 1.57 17.08
N HIS A 10 -17.25 0.76 17.17
CA HIS A 10 -17.71 -0.05 16.04
C HIS A 10 -18.08 0.81 14.83
N TYR A 11 -18.79 1.94 15.05
CA TYR A 11 -19.17 2.85 13.99
C TYR A 11 -17.97 3.43 13.23
N VAL A 12 -16.98 3.98 13.96
CA VAL A 12 -15.80 4.61 13.35
C VAL A 12 -14.95 3.58 12.61
N ILE A 13 -14.78 2.39 13.18
CA ILE A 13 -13.99 1.34 12.53
C ILE A 13 -14.70 0.82 11.27
N ASP A 14 -16.02 0.68 11.27
CA ASP A 14 -16.76 0.28 10.07
C ASP A 14 -16.61 1.31 8.94
N LEU A 15 -16.58 2.61 9.26
CA LEU A 15 -16.26 3.64 8.27
C LEU A 15 -14.80 3.54 7.78
N CYS A 16 -13.86 3.17 8.63
CA CYS A 16 -12.47 2.93 8.21
C CYS A 16 -12.38 1.74 7.24
N ASP A 17 -13.10 0.65 7.51
CA ASP A 17 -13.16 -0.50 6.59
C ASP A 17 -13.65 -0.07 5.20
N GLU A 18 -14.70 0.74 5.16
CA GLU A 18 -15.26 1.26 3.90
C GLU A 18 -14.29 2.18 3.17
N VAL A 19 -13.63 3.09 3.87
CA VAL A 19 -12.67 4.03 3.27
C VAL A 19 -11.44 3.29 2.74
N LEU A 20 -10.99 2.25 3.44
CA LEU A 20 -9.83 1.44 3.02
C LEU A 20 -10.20 0.34 2.02
N GLY A 21 -11.49 0.01 1.87
CA GLY A 21 -11.96 -1.11 1.05
C GLY A 21 -11.55 -2.49 1.59
N LEU A 22 -11.24 -2.59 2.89
CA LEU A 22 -10.73 -3.78 3.54
C LEU A 22 -11.49 -4.05 4.84
N LYS A 23 -11.62 -5.32 5.23
CA LYS A 23 -12.13 -5.68 6.55
C LYS A 23 -10.99 -5.89 7.54
N ALA A 24 -11.00 -5.12 8.63
CA ALA A 24 -10.02 -5.31 9.69
C ALA A 24 -10.36 -6.53 10.58
N SER A 25 -9.32 -7.18 11.09
CA SER A 25 -9.43 -8.11 12.22
C SER A 25 -9.70 -7.30 13.49
N ARG A 26 -10.88 -7.52 14.09
CA ARG A 26 -11.31 -6.82 15.32
C ARG A 26 -10.69 -7.48 16.54
N GLN A 27 -10.26 -6.68 17.52
CA GLN A 27 -9.69 -7.18 18.78
C GLN A 27 -8.51 -8.14 18.59
N GLN A 28 -7.74 -7.96 17.51
CA GLN A 28 -6.57 -8.77 17.20
C GLN A 28 -5.56 -8.68 18.35
N THR A 29 -4.90 -9.79 18.67
CA THR A 29 -3.78 -9.79 19.63
C THR A 29 -2.49 -10.21 18.96
N PHE A 30 -1.36 -9.72 19.50
CA PHE A 30 -0.03 -10.09 19.06
C PHE A 30 0.76 -10.70 20.22
N ASP A 31 1.62 -11.68 19.94
CA ASP A 31 2.44 -12.32 20.96
C ASP A 31 3.46 -11.36 21.59
N PHE A 32 3.95 -10.40 20.82
CA PHE A 32 4.91 -9.38 21.27
C PHE A 32 4.25 -8.21 22.02
N LEU A 33 2.92 -8.05 21.94
CA LEU A 33 2.20 -6.94 22.56
C LEU A 33 1.46 -7.43 23.81
N ARG A 34 2.15 -7.37 24.94
CA ARG A 34 1.64 -7.88 26.23
C ARG A 34 1.53 -6.78 27.27
N GLY A 35 0.59 -6.93 28.18
CA GLY A 35 0.37 -6.12 29.36
C GLY A 35 1.17 -6.63 30.55
N ASP A 36 0.60 -6.46 31.73
CA ASP A 36 1.23 -6.82 32.99
C ASP A 36 1.10 -8.33 33.30
N GLY A 37 2.05 -8.85 34.09
CA GLY A 37 2.12 -10.26 34.51
C GLY A 37 3.32 -11.01 33.93
N ASN A 38 3.52 -12.27 34.36
CA ASN A 38 4.55 -13.16 33.82
C ASN A 38 3.99 -14.56 33.48
N PRO A 39 3.73 -14.87 32.19
CA PRO A 39 3.78 -13.95 31.05
C PRO A 39 2.61 -12.97 31.08
N GLY A 40 2.84 -11.74 30.61
CA GLY A 40 1.82 -10.69 30.57
C GLY A 40 0.66 -11.04 29.63
N LYS A 41 -0.55 -10.56 29.96
CA LYS A 41 -1.75 -10.78 29.13
C LYS A 41 -1.61 -10.09 27.77
N LYS A 42 -1.93 -10.77 26.66
CA LYS A 42 -1.92 -10.14 25.34
C LYS A 42 -2.89 -8.94 25.29
N LEU A 43 -2.43 -7.82 24.75
CA LEU A 43 -3.26 -6.63 24.61
C LEU A 43 -3.96 -6.68 23.24
N PRO A 44 -5.30 -6.62 23.21
CA PRO A 44 -6.02 -6.51 21.95
C PRO A 44 -5.84 -5.11 21.36
N VAL A 45 -5.85 -5.05 20.03
CA VAL A 45 -5.98 -3.83 19.25
C VAL A 45 -7.36 -3.75 18.63
N ASP A 46 -7.93 -2.56 18.48
CA ASP A 46 -9.34 -2.43 18.09
C ASP A 46 -9.58 -2.94 16.66
N ALA A 47 -8.75 -2.50 15.70
CA ALA A 47 -8.82 -2.91 14.31
C ALA A 47 -7.44 -3.06 13.67
N TYR A 48 -7.13 -4.26 13.18
CA TYR A 48 -5.91 -4.55 12.44
C TYR A 48 -6.19 -4.87 10.97
N TYR A 49 -5.51 -4.18 10.06
CA TYR A 49 -5.53 -4.38 8.62
C TYR A 49 -4.21 -5.05 8.19
N PRO A 50 -4.16 -6.39 8.03
CA PRO A 50 -2.91 -7.10 7.77
C PRO A 50 -2.23 -6.67 6.47
N GLN A 51 -3.02 -6.44 5.42
CA GLN A 51 -2.53 -6.06 4.09
C GLN A 51 -1.81 -4.70 4.10
N LEU A 52 -2.21 -3.80 5.01
CA LEU A 52 -1.62 -2.46 5.14
C LEU A 52 -0.60 -2.39 6.28
N LYS A 53 -0.41 -3.48 7.03
CA LYS A 53 0.29 -3.50 8.33
C LYS A 53 -0.13 -2.30 9.20
N LEU A 54 -1.44 -2.08 9.31
CA LEU A 54 -2.02 -0.90 9.95
C LEU A 54 -2.93 -1.32 11.08
N VAL A 55 -2.77 -0.69 12.24
CA VAL A 55 -3.71 -0.73 13.36
C VAL A 55 -4.42 0.62 13.45
N VAL A 56 -5.73 0.57 13.62
CA VAL A 56 -6.56 1.74 13.96
C VAL A 56 -7.13 1.50 15.35
N GLU A 57 -6.89 2.44 16.27
CA GLU A 57 -7.47 2.47 17.62
C GLU A 57 -8.46 3.63 17.72
N TYR A 58 -9.60 3.41 18.36
CA TYR A 58 -10.58 4.47 18.63
C TYR A 58 -10.58 4.86 20.10
N LYS A 59 -10.23 6.12 20.38
CA LYS A 59 -10.15 6.65 21.73
C LYS A 59 -11.47 7.25 22.15
N GLU A 60 -12.25 6.47 22.91
CA GLU A 60 -13.43 6.97 23.61
C GLU A 60 -13.06 7.86 24.81
N ARG A 61 -14.00 8.73 25.20
CA ARG A 61 -13.93 9.66 26.35
C ARG A 61 -13.43 9.03 27.65
N GLN A 62 -13.68 7.74 27.87
CA GLN A 62 -13.27 7.04 29.09
C GLN A 62 -11.73 6.91 29.23
N HIS A 63 -10.95 7.38 28.26
CA HIS A 63 -9.50 7.51 28.35
C HIS A 63 -9.01 8.91 28.79
N THR A 64 -9.87 9.93 28.79
CA THR A 64 -9.47 11.34 29.05
C THR A 64 -9.97 11.92 30.37
N GLU A 65 -11.05 11.40 30.97
CA GLU A 65 -11.56 11.90 32.25
C GLU A 65 -11.51 10.83 33.33
N SER A 66 -10.64 11.04 34.33
CA SER A 66 -10.55 10.16 35.50
C SER A 66 -11.86 10.23 36.28
N VAL A 67 -12.65 9.16 36.26
CA VAL A 67 -13.85 9.05 37.10
C VAL A 67 -13.38 8.65 38.51
N ALA A 68 -13.33 9.63 39.41
CA ALA A 68 -12.79 9.51 40.78
C ALA A 68 -13.34 8.32 41.59
N PHE A 69 -14.51 7.78 41.22
CA PHE A 69 -15.19 6.70 41.94
C PHE A 69 -14.64 5.28 41.65
N PHE A 70 -13.94 5.06 40.54
CA PHE A 70 -13.43 3.73 40.13
C PHE A 70 -11.94 3.48 40.45
N ASN A 71 -11.27 4.45 41.08
CA ASN A 71 -9.83 4.43 41.36
C ASN A 71 -9.39 3.49 42.51
N LYS A 72 -10.27 2.63 43.05
CA LYS A 72 -9.97 1.77 44.22
C LYS A 72 -9.59 0.32 43.88
N LYS A 73 -9.50 -0.06 42.60
CA LYS A 73 -9.03 -1.40 42.21
C LYS A 73 -7.57 -1.35 41.79
N THR A 74 -6.69 -1.85 42.66
CA THR A 74 -5.30 -2.17 42.34
C THR A 74 -5.27 -3.24 41.25
N THR A 75 -4.58 -2.94 40.16
CA THR A 75 -4.28 -3.92 39.11
C THR A 75 -3.17 -4.86 39.58
N VAL A 76 -2.84 -5.89 38.80
CA VAL A 76 -1.76 -6.86 39.11
C VAL A 76 -0.42 -6.16 39.39
N SER A 77 -0.22 -4.96 38.84
CA SER A 77 0.99 -4.13 39.00
C SER A 77 0.88 -3.06 40.09
N GLY A 78 -0.19 -3.06 40.89
CA GLY A 78 -0.40 -2.07 41.95
C GLY A 78 -0.81 -0.66 41.46
N VAL A 79 -0.96 -0.44 40.15
CA VAL A 79 -1.44 0.85 39.57
C VAL A 79 -2.96 0.86 39.44
N CYS A 80 -3.57 2.06 39.39
CA CYS A 80 -5.00 2.19 39.13
C CYS A 80 -5.34 1.77 37.69
N ARG A 81 -6.61 1.41 37.44
CA ARG A 81 -7.05 0.91 36.13
C ARG A 81 -6.87 1.95 35.01
N ASP A 82 -7.08 3.22 35.31
CA ASP A 82 -6.92 4.31 34.35
C ASP A 82 -5.45 4.49 33.97
N GLU A 83 -4.54 4.42 34.95
CA GLU A 83 -3.11 4.49 34.71
C GLU A 83 -2.61 3.28 33.91
N GLN A 84 -3.11 2.09 34.24
CA GLN A 84 -2.81 0.89 33.46
C GLN A 84 -3.23 1.04 31.99
N ARG A 85 -4.38 1.66 31.70
CA ARG A 85 -4.83 1.92 30.33
C ARG A 85 -3.87 2.87 29.61
N ARG A 86 -3.44 3.96 30.25
CA ARG A 86 -2.45 4.89 29.68
C ARG A 86 -1.13 4.20 29.37
N ILE A 87 -0.65 3.35 30.28
CA ILE A 87 0.57 2.56 30.08
C ILE A 87 0.40 1.62 28.87
N TYR A 88 -0.74 0.96 28.74
CA TYR A 88 -1.02 0.06 27.61
C TYR A 88 -1.14 0.81 26.28
N ASP A 89 -1.80 1.98 26.27
CA ASP A 89 -1.90 2.84 25.10
C ASP A 89 -0.52 3.34 24.67
N GLN A 90 0.35 3.72 25.62
CA GLN A 90 1.75 4.05 25.33
C GLN A 90 2.52 2.84 24.79
N ARG A 91 2.34 1.66 25.38
CA ARG A 91 3.01 0.43 24.92
C ARG A 91 2.61 0.08 23.49
N ARG A 92 1.35 0.29 23.08
CA ARG A 92 0.93 0.13 21.67
C ARG A 92 1.69 1.08 20.75
N ARG A 93 1.78 2.36 21.12
CA ARG A 93 2.53 3.40 20.38
C ARG A 93 4.02 3.06 20.23
N ASP A 94 4.62 2.45 21.24
CA ASP A 94 6.06 2.16 21.21
C ASP A 94 6.38 0.82 20.53
N VAL A 95 5.53 -0.20 20.69
CA VAL A 95 5.81 -1.56 20.26
C VAL A 95 5.37 -1.81 18.82
N LEU A 96 4.16 -1.37 18.42
CA LEU A 96 3.65 -1.64 17.06
C LEU A 96 4.59 -1.13 15.96
N PRO A 97 5.12 0.12 16.03
CA PRO A 97 6.04 0.61 15.00
C PRO A 97 7.36 -0.16 14.93
N LYS A 98 7.85 -0.69 16.06
CA LYS A 98 9.07 -1.53 16.08
C LYS A 98 8.91 -2.83 15.30
N HIS A 99 7.68 -3.32 15.17
CA HIS A 99 7.33 -4.49 14.37
C HIS A 99 6.86 -4.13 12.95
N GLY A 100 7.07 -2.88 12.51
CA GLY A 100 6.67 -2.41 11.18
C GLY A 100 5.16 -2.29 11.01
N ILE A 101 4.42 -2.22 12.12
CA ILE A 101 2.97 -2.01 12.13
C ILE A 101 2.70 -0.54 12.42
N LYS A 102 1.99 0.12 11.50
CA LYS A 102 1.57 1.52 11.63
C LYS A 102 0.41 1.60 12.63
N LEU A 103 0.38 2.64 13.43
CA LEU A 103 -0.70 2.90 14.37
C LEU A 103 -1.34 4.25 14.03
N ILE A 104 -2.66 4.25 13.87
CA ILE A 104 -3.49 5.45 13.74
C ILE A 104 -4.45 5.47 14.93
N GLU A 105 -4.42 6.56 15.67
CA GLU A 105 -5.32 6.77 16.80
C GLU A 105 -6.35 7.81 16.38
N ILE A 106 -7.63 7.44 16.40
CA ILE A 106 -8.76 8.32 16.09
C ILE A 106 -9.46 8.65 17.40
N SER A 107 -9.61 9.93 17.70
CA SER A 107 -10.29 10.42 18.90
C SER A 107 -11.71 10.82 18.58
N TYR A 108 -12.61 10.71 19.56
CA TYR A 108 -13.96 11.29 19.44
C TYR A 108 -13.92 12.81 19.14
N THR A 109 -12.85 13.50 19.52
CA THR A 109 -12.64 14.93 19.27
C THR A 109 -12.40 15.27 17.81
N ASP A 110 -12.06 14.29 16.98
CA ASP A 110 -11.87 14.48 15.54
C ASP A 110 -13.22 14.67 14.82
N PHE A 111 -14.32 14.32 15.47
CA PHE A 111 -15.66 14.37 14.90
C PHE A 111 -16.56 15.34 15.66
N LYS A 112 -17.78 15.55 15.13
CA LYS A 112 -18.82 16.26 15.87
C LYS A 112 -19.33 15.37 16.99
N TYR A 113 -19.40 15.92 18.20
CA TYR A 113 -19.91 15.22 19.38
C TYR A 113 -20.92 16.08 20.14
N ASP A 114 -21.82 15.43 20.88
CA ASP A 114 -22.85 16.08 21.68
C ASP A 114 -22.29 16.57 23.04
N ASN A 115 -23.12 17.23 23.86
CA ASN A 115 -22.70 17.67 25.19
C ASN A 115 -22.35 16.50 26.14
N HIS A 116 -22.77 15.27 25.80
CA HIS A 116 -22.38 14.04 26.48
C HIS A 116 -21.10 13.43 25.91
N LYS A 117 -20.44 14.10 24.95
CA LYS A 117 -19.22 13.67 24.24
C LYS A 117 -19.39 12.32 23.55
N ARG A 118 -20.59 12.07 23.01
CA ARG A 118 -20.91 10.97 22.09
C ARG A 118 -20.91 11.51 20.67
N LEU A 119 -20.56 10.67 19.70
CA LEU A 119 -20.57 11.08 18.29
C LEU A 119 -21.97 11.50 17.83
N ILE A 120 -22.06 12.69 17.23
CA ILE A 120 -23.19 13.10 16.41
C ILE A 120 -22.93 12.53 15.01
N ARG A 121 -23.38 11.30 14.81
CA ARG A 121 -23.09 10.52 13.59
C ARG A 121 -23.60 11.25 12.35
N ASN A 122 -22.69 11.68 11.49
CA ASN A 122 -22.97 12.19 10.16
C ASN A 122 -22.06 11.47 9.19
N ARG A 123 -22.57 10.39 8.61
CA ARG A 123 -21.81 9.48 7.77
C ARG A 123 -20.99 10.19 6.68
N GLN A 124 -21.55 11.20 6.01
CA GLN A 124 -20.85 11.89 4.93
C GLN A 124 -19.69 12.74 5.45
N ALA A 125 -19.91 13.48 6.53
CA ALA A 125 -18.88 14.29 7.17
C ALA A 125 -17.79 13.41 7.81
N ASP A 126 -18.20 12.36 8.53
CA ASP A 126 -17.32 11.46 9.25
C ASP A 126 -16.45 10.65 8.29
N MET A 127 -16.98 10.19 7.14
CA MET A 127 -16.18 9.56 6.09
C MET A 127 -15.14 10.50 5.49
N ALA A 128 -15.50 11.78 5.28
CA ALA A 128 -14.55 12.78 4.76
C ALA A 128 -13.40 13.01 5.76
N GLU A 129 -13.73 13.07 7.04
CA GLU A 129 -12.74 13.24 8.10
C GLU A 129 -11.82 12.02 8.25
N ILE A 130 -12.38 10.81 8.22
CA ILE A 130 -11.59 9.56 8.24
C ILE A 130 -10.63 9.51 7.04
N ARG A 131 -11.08 9.88 5.84
CA ARG A 131 -10.20 9.99 4.66
C ARG A 131 -9.07 10.98 4.89
N ARG A 132 -9.35 12.12 5.51
CA ARG A 132 -8.35 13.14 5.83
C ARG A 132 -7.31 12.62 6.82
N ILE A 133 -7.74 11.93 7.88
CA ILE A 133 -6.85 11.36 8.90
C ILE A 133 -5.96 10.28 8.27
N LEU A 134 -6.55 9.32 7.55
CA LEU A 134 -5.82 8.22 6.92
C LEU A 134 -4.82 8.72 5.86
N SER A 135 -5.20 9.69 5.03
CA SER A 135 -4.31 10.26 4.00
C SER A 135 -3.15 11.07 4.58
N LYS A 136 -3.38 11.83 5.66
CA LYS A 136 -2.30 12.55 6.37
C LYS A 136 -1.22 11.58 6.83
N THR A 137 -1.61 10.47 7.43
CA THR A 137 -0.66 9.46 7.89
C THR A 137 0.08 8.79 6.73
N GLN A 138 -0.56 8.57 5.57
CA GLN A 138 0.15 8.03 4.39
C GLN A 138 1.21 8.99 3.84
N ASN A 139 0.94 10.29 3.81
CA ASN A 139 1.87 11.31 3.30
C ASN A 139 3.07 11.55 4.23
N GLU A 140 2.86 11.49 5.54
CA GLU A 140 3.95 11.56 6.53
C GLU A 140 4.91 10.36 6.38
N ASN A 141 4.36 9.18 6.07
CA ASN A 141 5.15 7.97 5.86
C ASN A 141 6.02 8.02 4.60
N GLN A 142 5.53 8.56 3.49
CA GLN A 142 6.34 8.73 2.27
C GLN A 142 7.55 9.65 2.51
N LYS A 143 7.38 10.70 3.33
CA LYS A 143 8.49 11.61 3.69
C LYS A 143 9.52 10.94 4.60
N VAL A 144 9.09 10.07 5.52
CA VAL A 144 9.98 9.34 6.44
C VAL A 144 10.72 8.22 5.70
N GLU A 145 10.06 7.45 4.84
CA GLU A 145 10.70 6.44 4.00
C GLU A 145 11.72 7.07 3.04
N HIS A 146 11.40 8.20 2.40
CA HIS A 146 12.34 8.89 1.50
C HIS A 146 13.58 9.39 2.26
N LYS A 147 13.41 10.01 3.43
CA LYS A 147 14.54 10.46 4.27
C LYS A 147 15.38 9.31 4.81
N ASN A 148 14.77 8.19 5.19
CA ASN A 148 15.50 7.02 5.68
C ASN A 148 16.25 6.33 4.54
N THR A 149 15.66 6.27 3.34
CA THR A 149 16.33 5.76 2.14
C THR A 149 17.52 6.63 1.78
N ASP A 150 17.40 7.97 1.77
CA ASP A 150 18.53 8.88 1.50
C ASP A 150 19.67 8.75 2.51
N LYS A 151 19.35 8.50 3.79
CA LYS A 151 20.35 8.31 4.85
C LYS A 151 21.03 6.95 4.75
N GLN A 152 20.29 5.91 4.36
CA GLN A 152 20.80 4.56 4.13
C GLN A 152 21.70 4.54 2.87
N THR A 153 21.27 5.15 1.76
CA THR A 153 22.04 5.26 0.52
C THR A 153 23.37 6.00 0.74
N LYS A 154 23.40 7.08 1.54
CA LYS A 154 24.65 7.77 1.91
C LYS A 154 25.57 6.94 2.84
N LYS A 155 25.00 6.08 3.67
CA LYS A 155 25.77 5.17 4.55
C LYS A 155 26.34 3.99 3.76
N ASP A 156 25.57 3.48 2.81
CA ASP A 156 25.94 2.38 1.94
C ASP A 156 26.95 2.82 0.88
N GLU A 157 26.84 4.03 0.30
CA GLU A 157 27.89 4.62 -0.56
C GLU A 157 29.23 4.77 0.17
N ARG A 158 29.21 5.13 1.46
CA ARG A 158 30.42 5.28 2.28
C ARG A 158 31.07 3.95 2.63
N ASN A 159 30.28 2.88 2.77
CA ASN A 159 30.76 1.52 3.03
C ASN A 159 31.18 0.79 1.73
N ASN A 160 30.52 1.06 0.61
CA ASN A 160 30.78 0.43 -0.69
C ASN A 160 32.02 1.02 -1.40
N LEU A 161 32.54 2.17 -0.94
CA LEU A 161 33.83 2.70 -1.41
C LEU A 161 35.03 1.88 -0.91
N ARG A 162 34.84 0.96 0.04
CA ARG A 162 35.91 0.11 0.60
C ARG A 162 35.98 -1.31 0.02
N SER A 163 35.07 -1.69 -0.89
CA SER A 163 35.09 -3.01 -1.52
C SER A 163 34.51 -2.98 -2.93
N LYS A 164 35.24 -2.36 -3.87
CA LYS A 164 34.94 -2.52 -5.29
C LYS A 164 35.61 -3.78 -5.83
N THR A 165 34.80 -4.80 -6.09
CA THR A 165 34.83 -5.52 -7.37
C THR A 165 33.40 -5.68 -7.86
N PRO A 166 33.03 -5.11 -9.03
CA PRO A 166 31.67 -5.16 -9.52
C PRO A 166 31.38 -6.52 -10.18
N VAL A 167 30.46 -7.28 -9.60
CA VAL A 167 29.72 -8.31 -10.34
C VAL A 167 28.63 -7.59 -11.13
N LYS A 168 28.73 -7.64 -12.46
CA LYS A 168 27.71 -7.14 -13.39
C LYS A 168 26.57 -8.15 -13.41
N ASP A 169 25.34 -7.70 -13.18
CA ASP A 169 24.16 -8.35 -13.72
C ASP A 169 23.01 -7.36 -13.98
N GLY A 170 22.30 -7.60 -15.09
CA GLY A 170 20.95 -7.09 -15.33
C GLY A 170 20.81 -5.65 -15.84
N ARG A 171 21.18 -5.42 -17.09
CA ARG A 171 21.11 -4.14 -17.83
C ARG A 171 19.67 -3.58 -17.96
N HIS A 172 19.22 -2.76 -17.00
CA HIS A 172 18.15 -1.77 -17.24
C HIS A 172 18.81 -0.43 -17.62
N THR A 173 19.17 -0.30 -18.90
CA THR A 173 19.83 0.90 -19.43
C THR A 173 18.96 2.14 -19.25
N TRP A 174 19.55 3.27 -18.85
CA TRP A 174 18.90 4.59 -18.80
C TRP A 174 18.16 4.93 -20.10
N VAL A 175 18.65 4.41 -21.22
CA VAL A 175 18.01 4.43 -22.55
C VAL A 175 16.56 3.91 -22.51
N TYR A 176 16.28 2.82 -21.80
CA TYR A 176 14.92 2.24 -21.73
C TYR A 176 13.97 3.09 -20.88
N SER A 177 14.48 3.76 -19.84
CA SER A 177 13.71 4.69 -19.01
C SER A 177 13.45 6.02 -19.72
N ALA A 178 14.41 6.50 -20.51
CA ALA A 178 14.22 7.64 -21.40
C ALA A 178 13.25 7.30 -22.54
N TYR A 179 13.35 6.10 -23.12
CA TYR A 179 12.45 5.61 -24.17
C TYR A 179 11.01 5.41 -23.65
N SER A 180 10.81 4.94 -22.41
CA SER A 180 9.46 4.81 -21.85
C SER A 180 8.79 6.15 -21.54
N LYS A 181 9.57 7.22 -21.35
CA LYS A 181 9.05 8.56 -21.04
C LYS A 181 8.95 9.47 -22.26
N PHE A 182 9.81 9.27 -23.26
CA PHE A 182 9.94 10.17 -24.41
C PHE A 182 9.90 9.46 -25.78
N GLY A 183 9.80 8.12 -25.82
CA GLY A 183 9.87 7.33 -27.06
C GLY A 183 8.78 7.68 -28.07
N CYS A 184 7.55 7.91 -27.61
CA CYS A 184 6.45 8.37 -28.47
C CYS A 184 6.74 9.74 -29.09
N LEU A 185 7.31 10.67 -28.31
CA LEU A 185 7.66 12.02 -28.79
C LEU A 185 8.81 11.99 -29.80
N PHE A 186 9.79 11.10 -29.61
CA PHE A 186 10.92 10.94 -30.53
C PHE A 186 10.46 10.38 -31.88
N ILE A 187 9.60 9.35 -31.87
CA ILE A 187 9.05 8.77 -33.10
C ILE A 187 8.20 9.82 -33.85
N LEU A 188 7.36 10.58 -33.14
CA LEU A 188 6.56 11.65 -33.74
C LEU A 188 7.44 12.75 -34.36
N ALA A 189 8.54 13.13 -33.70
CA ALA A 189 9.47 14.12 -34.24
C ALA A 189 10.17 13.63 -35.51
N VAL A 190 10.62 12.37 -35.54
CA VAL A 190 11.27 11.78 -36.72
C VAL A 190 10.29 11.68 -37.89
N VAL A 191 9.07 11.20 -37.65
CA VAL A 191 8.04 11.12 -38.71
C VAL A 191 7.68 12.50 -39.24
N PHE A 192 7.51 13.49 -38.37
CA PHE A 192 7.24 14.88 -38.76
C PHE A 192 8.37 15.47 -39.62
N CYS A 193 9.63 15.28 -39.23
CA CYS A 193 10.78 15.73 -40.02
C CYS A 193 10.83 15.04 -41.39
N THR A 194 10.56 13.73 -41.47
CA THR A 194 10.56 13.02 -42.76
C THR A 194 9.44 13.48 -43.69
N LEU A 195 8.25 13.80 -43.16
CA LEU A 195 7.13 14.33 -43.94
C LEU A 195 7.43 15.75 -44.45
N LEU A 196 8.05 16.61 -43.64
CA LEU A 196 8.48 17.93 -44.08
C LEU A 196 9.53 17.86 -45.19
N ILE A 197 10.54 16.99 -45.06
CA ILE A 197 11.57 16.81 -46.07
C ILE A 197 10.97 16.25 -47.36
N SER A 198 10.09 15.25 -47.27
CA SER A 198 9.40 14.68 -48.42
C SER A 198 8.53 15.73 -49.13
N SER A 199 7.78 16.54 -48.37
CA SER A 199 6.94 17.59 -48.94
C SER A 199 7.77 18.66 -49.65
N TYR A 200 8.87 19.10 -49.04
CA TYR A 200 9.79 20.05 -49.64
C TYR A 200 10.36 19.52 -50.97
N LEU A 201 10.84 18.28 -50.98
CA LEU A 201 11.36 17.63 -52.19
C LEU A 201 10.30 17.49 -53.28
N THR A 202 9.04 17.17 -52.94
CA THR A 202 7.97 17.09 -53.94
C THR A 202 7.63 18.44 -54.57
N ILE A 203 7.67 19.53 -53.80
CA ILE A 203 7.46 20.88 -54.33
C ILE A 203 8.61 21.26 -55.27
N SER A 204 9.86 21.01 -54.86
CA SER A 204 11.04 21.37 -55.64
C SER A 204 11.22 20.55 -56.92
N VAL A 205 10.76 19.30 -56.98
CA VAL A 205 10.97 18.42 -58.15
C VAL A 205 9.81 18.47 -59.14
N PHE A 206 8.57 18.66 -58.67
CA PHE A 206 7.37 18.49 -59.50
C PHE A 206 6.53 19.77 -59.69
N ASP A 207 6.99 20.92 -59.20
CA ASP A 207 6.36 22.24 -59.40
C ASP A 207 4.85 22.27 -59.03
N PHE A 208 4.48 21.51 -57.99
CA PHE A 208 3.10 21.39 -57.54
C PHE A 208 2.60 22.70 -56.91
N ASN A 209 1.32 23.00 -57.14
CA ASN A 209 0.63 24.13 -56.52
C ASN A 209 0.70 24.03 -54.99
N GLU A 210 1.16 25.12 -54.35
CA GLU A 210 1.48 25.20 -52.92
C GLU A 210 0.33 24.70 -52.02
N GLY A 211 -0.91 25.04 -52.39
CA GLY A 211 -2.11 24.61 -51.67
C GLY A 211 -2.37 23.10 -51.70
N LEU A 212 -2.06 22.42 -52.81
CA LEU A 212 -2.27 20.97 -52.93
C LEU A 212 -1.26 20.18 -52.08
N SER A 213 -0.02 20.69 -51.98
CA SER A 213 1.02 20.09 -51.13
C SER A 213 0.65 20.14 -49.65
N LEU A 214 0.07 21.27 -49.21
CA LEU A 214 -0.37 21.46 -47.82
C LEU A 214 -1.51 20.50 -47.46
N ILE A 215 -2.48 20.30 -48.37
CA ILE A 215 -3.59 19.36 -48.15
C ILE A 215 -3.07 17.93 -47.98
N ILE A 216 -2.12 17.49 -48.82
CA ILE A 216 -1.52 16.16 -48.72
C ILE A 216 -0.74 16.01 -47.41
N MET A 217 -0.04 17.06 -46.97
CA MET A 217 0.65 17.08 -45.69
C MET A 217 -0.31 16.98 -44.49
N PHE A 218 -1.42 17.72 -44.48
CA PHE A 218 -2.41 17.62 -43.42
C PHE A 218 -3.06 16.23 -43.37
N PHE A 219 -3.38 15.66 -44.53
CA PHE A 219 -4.00 14.34 -44.59
C PHE A 219 -3.06 13.24 -44.10
N SER A 220 -1.78 13.29 -44.49
CA SER A 220 -0.77 12.32 -44.03
C SER A 220 -0.52 12.42 -42.52
N LEU A 221 -0.47 13.63 -41.95
CA LEU A 221 -0.36 13.82 -40.49
C LEU A 221 -1.58 13.28 -39.73
N PHE A 222 -2.78 13.48 -40.27
CA PHE A 222 -4.00 12.94 -39.67
C PHE A 222 -4.01 11.41 -39.66
N VAL A 223 -3.62 10.77 -40.77
CA VAL A 223 -3.53 9.30 -40.87
C VAL A 223 -2.49 8.75 -39.91
N VAL A 224 -1.30 9.34 -39.81
CA VAL A 224 -0.26 8.91 -38.87
C VAL A 224 -0.73 9.06 -37.42
N SER A 225 -1.35 10.19 -37.08
CA SER A 225 -1.91 10.43 -35.74
C SER A 225 -3.00 9.41 -35.38
N PHE A 226 -3.88 9.10 -36.32
CA PHE A 226 -4.95 8.11 -36.15
C PHE A 226 -4.40 6.69 -35.93
N ILE A 227 -3.42 6.26 -36.75
CA ILE A 227 -2.74 4.96 -36.58
C ILE A 227 -2.05 4.89 -35.22
N PHE A 228 -1.38 5.97 -34.82
CA PHE A 228 -0.69 6.03 -33.53
C PHE A 228 -1.66 5.92 -32.35
N HIS A 229 -2.77 6.68 -32.38
CA HIS A 229 -3.80 6.60 -31.35
C HIS A 229 -4.41 5.19 -31.25
N HIS A 230 -4.67 4.53 -32.38
CA HIS A 230 -5.16 3.15 -32.39
C HIS A 230 -4.14 2.15 -31.84
N TYR A 231 -2.86 2.36 -32.12
CA TYR A 231 -1.80 1.50 -31.61
C TYR A 231 -1.60 1.68 -30.10
N THR A 232 -1.61 2.91 -29.59
CA THR A 232 -1.47 3.18 -28.16
C THR A 232 -2.67 2.66 -27.36
N THR A 233 -3.89 2.88 -27.86
CA THR A 233 -5.11 2.39 -27.20
C THR A 233 -5.18 0.86 -27.16
N GLY A 234 -4.75 0.18 -28.23
CA GLY A 234 -4.69 -1.28 -28.27
C GLY A 234 -3.62 -1.90 -27.35
N VAL A 235 -2.52 -1.19 -27.11
CA VAL A 235 -1.46 -1.61 -26.17
C VAL A 235 -1.90 -1.41 -24.72
N ASP A 236 -2.56 -0.29 -24.42
CA ASP A 236 -3.11 -0.01 -23.09
C ASP A 236 -4.21 -1.03 -22.72
N GLU A 237 -5.08 -1.41 -23.66
CA GLU A 237 -6.10 -2.44 -23.45
C GLU A 237 -5.49 -3.83 -23.17
N LYS A 238 -4.38 -4.18 -23.82
CA LYS A 238 -3.64 -5.43 -23.55
C LYS A 238 -2.98 -5.41 -22.18
N LEU A 239 -2.37 -4.28 -21.79
CA LEU A 239 -1.77 -4.09 -20.47
C LEU A 239 -2.83 -4.18 -19.36
N ASP A 240 -4.00 -3.60 -19.57
CA ASP A 240 -5.11 -3.66 -18.61
C ASP A 240 -5.72 -5.07 -18.53
N LYS A 241 -5.85 -5.80 -19.64
CA LYS A 241 -6.26 -7.22 -19.64
C LYS A 241 -5.25 -8.11 -18.91
N GLU A 242 -3.95 -7.92 -19.09
CA GLU A 242 -2.94 -8.65 -18.33
C GLU A 242 -2.95 -8.30 -16.83
N LYS A 243 -3.23 -7.04 -16.50
CA LYS A 243 -3.35 -6.57 -15.12
C LYS A 243 -4.59 -7.16 -14.44
N TYR A 244 -5.71 -7.26 -15.17
CA TYR A 244 -6.94 -7.92 -14.72
C TYR A 244 -6.72 -9.42 -14.53
N LYS A 245 -6.08 -10.10 -15.49
CA LYS A 245 -5.77 -11.54 -15.40
C LYS A 245 -4.84 -11.87 -14.22
N ARG A 246 -3.83 -11.03 -13.94
CA ARG A 246 -3.00 -11.16 -12.72
C ARG A 246 -3.80 -10.95 -11.43
N LYS A 247 -4.76 -10.03 -11.43
CA LYS A 247 -5.61 -9.73 -10.27
C LYS A 247 -6.62 -10.85 -9.99
N GLU A 248 -7.18 -11.45 -11.04
CA GLU A 248 -8.11 -12.58 -10.97
C GLU A 248 -7.40 -13.88 -10.52
N VAL A 249 -6.19 -14.14 -11.03
CA VAL A 249 -5.33 -15.21 -10.50
C VAL A 249 -4.99 -14.96 -9.03
N SER A 250 -4.72 -13.71 -8.61
CA SER A 250 -4.47 -13.42 -7.19
C SER A 250 -5.70 -13.59 -6.28
N SER A 251 -6.91 -13.38 -6.80
CA SER A 251 -8.15 -13.51 -6.02
C SER A 251 -8.62 -14.96 -5.89
N ILE A 252 -8.38 -15.79 -6.91
CA ILE A 252 -8.68 -17.23 -6.85
C ILE A 252 -7.78 -17.92 -5.81
N TYR A 253 -6.54 -17.46 -5.62
CA TYR A 253 -5.61 -17.99 -4.61
C TYR A 253 -5.84 -17.45 -3.19
N SER A 254 -6.75 -16.48 -2.99
CA SER A 254 -7.03 -15.88 -1.67
C SER A 254 -8.14 -16.60 -0.90
N SER A 255 -8.91 -17.51 -1.51
CA SER A 255 -10.09 -18.10 -0.86
C SER A 255 -9.89 -19.51 -0.31
N THR A 256 -8.83 -20.23 -0.67
CA THR A 256 -8.47 -21.52 -0.03
C THR A 256 -6.99 -21.80 -0.20
N ASN A 257 -6.19 -21.63 0.87
CA ASN A 257 -5.05 -22.47 1.25
C ASN A 257 -4.14 -21.71 2.23
N HIS A 258 -4.04 -22.23 3.45
CA HIS A 258 -2.96 -21.86 4.35
C HIS A 258 -1.63 -22.21 3.67
N ASN A 259 -0.80 -21.20 3.39
CA ASN A 259 0.59 -21.47 2.99
C ASN A 259 1.29 -22.22 4.14
N PRO A 260 2.07 -23.29 3.85
CA PRO A 260 2.84 -23.99 4.87
C PRO A 260 3.81 -23.00 5.54
N VAL A 261 3.83 -23.03 6.88
CA VAL A 261 4.52 -22.05 7.71
C VAL A 261 6.05 -22.10 7.51
N CYS A 262 6.60 -23.25 7.13
CA CYS A 262 8.01 -23.44 6.76
C CYS A 262 8.22 -24.83 6.12
N CYS A 263 9.37 -25.01 5.46
CA CYS A 263 9.80 -26.31 4.97
C CYS A 263 9.96 -27.28 6.17
N PRO A 264 9.37 -28.49 6.12
CA PRO A 264 9.45 -29.47 7.22
C PRO A 264 10.87 -30.02 7.44
N GLN A 265 11.77 -29.87 6.46
CA GLN A 265 13.12 -30.44 6.53
C GLN A 265 14.19 -29.42 6.95
N CYS A 266 14.16 -28.19 6.42
CA CYS A 266 15.18 -27.18 6.70
C CYS A 266 14.66 -25.94 7.43
N GLY A 267 13.35 -25.83 7.67
CA GLY A 267 12.74 -24.67 8.31
C GLY A 267 12.70 -23.40 7.45
N SER A 268 13.11 -23.47 6.18
CA SER A 268 13.07 -22.33 5.27
C SER A 268 11.65 -21.84 5.00
N HIS A 269 11.50 -20.52 4.86
CA HIS A 269 10.26 -19.88 4.43
C HIS A 269 10.20 -19.67 2.90
N THR A 270 11.25 -20.05 2.18
CA THR A 270 11.36 -19.92 0.71
C THR A 270 10.73 -21.16 0.06
N ILE A 271 9.42 -21.12 -0.13
CA ILE A 271 8.62 -22.25 -0.63
C ILE A 271 8.05 -21.90 -2.01
N GLY A 272 8.31 -22.76 -2.98
CA GLY A 272 7.73 -22.74 -4.33
C GLY A 272 6.62 -23.78 -4.49
N LEU A 273 5.90 -23.69 -5.61
CA LEU A 273 4.91 -24.68 -6.03
C LEU A 273 5.60 -25.71 -6.93
N SER A 274 5.30 -26.99 -6.73
CA SER A 274 5.70 -28.07 -7.62
C SER A 274 4.64 -28.26 -8.71
N ASP A 275 5.07 -28.69 -9.90
CA ASP A 275 4.17 -28.92 -11.05
C ASP A 275 3.03 -29.93 -10.77
N ASN A 276 3.21 -30.78 -9.77
CA ASN A 276 2.25 -31.81 -9.36
C ASN A 276 1.23 -31.32 -8.30
N GLY A 277 1.17 -30.01 -8.02
CA GLY A 277 0.26 -29.44 -7.01
C GLY A 277 0.74 -29.60 -5.56
N GLY A 278 1.99 -30.03 -5.34
CA GLY A 278 2.66 -30.04 -4.03
C GLY A 278 3.48 -28.77 -3.77
N PHE A 279 4.11 -28.71 -2.61
CA PHE A 279 5.05 -27.65 -2.24
C PHE A 279 6.49 -28.12 -2.42
N VAL A 280 7.39 -27.23 -2.84
CA VAL A 280 8.84 -27.49 -2.94
C VAL A 280 9.62 -26.41 -2.20
N CYS A 281 10.61 -26.79 -1.41
CA CYS A 281 11.51 -25.81 -0.81
C CYS A 281 12.57 -25.37 -1.83
N ILE A 282 12.73 -24.06 -2.02
CA ILE A 282 13.72 -23.51 -2.96
C ILE A 282 15.15 -23.71 -2.44
N ASP A 283 15.34 -23.72 -1.12
CA ASP A 283 16.67 -23.81 -0.51
C ASP A 283 17.19 -25.25 -0.38
N CYS A 284 16.31 -26.24 -0.18
CA CYS A 284 16.72 -27.65 -0.01
C CYS A 284 16.10 -28.62 -1.02
N GLY A 285 15.22 -28.16 -1.90
CA GLY A 285 14.61 -28.96 -2.97
C GLY A 285 13.56 -29.97 -2.51
N VAL A 286 13.26 -30.05 -1.21
CA VAL A 286 12.32 -31.04 -0.66
C VAL A 286 10.90 -30.75 -1.12
N GLN A 287 10.23 -31.79 -1.63
CA GLN A 287 8.83 -31.74 -2.06
C GLN A 287 7.92 -32.43 -1.04
N TRP A 288 6.77 -31.82 -0.72
CA TRP A 288 5.77 -32.43 0.16
C TRP A 288 4.34 -32.00 -0.20
N TYR A 289 3.37 -32.78 0.27
CA TYR A 289 1.95 -32.48 0.17
C TYR A 289 1.38 -32.21 1.55
N GLN A 290 0.50 -31.22 1.67
CA GLN A 290 -0.20 -30.95 2.92
C GLN A 290 -1.49 -31.78 2.95
N THR A 291 -1.44 -32.92 3.63
CA THR A 291 -2.64 -33.68 3.99
C THR A 291 -3.29 -33.02 5.20
N TYR A 292 -4.50 -32.50 5.04
CA TYR A 292 -5.34 -32.09 6.17
C TYR A 292 -5.99 -33.30 6.83
#